data_AF-A0A3B1DX97-F1
#
_entry.id   AF-A0A3B1DX97-F1
#
_cell.length_a   1.000
_cell.length_b   1.000
_cell.length_c   1.000
_cell.angle_alpha   90.00
_cell.angle_beta   90.00
_cell.angle_gamma   90.00
#
_symmetry.space_group_name_H-M   'P 1'
#
loop_
_entity.id
_entity.type
_entity.pdbx_description
1 polymer ?
#
loop_
_entity_poly.entity_id
_entity_poly.type
_entity_poly.pdbx_seq_one_letter_code
_entity_poly.pdbx_strand_id
1 'polypeptide(L)'
;MKKKNVFLKYKKIFFLIFLFFLFVLSICTFLIQKKNIKINHEKIIEEFKNIVDLNEEKNLKITKKEILFFKKNKNIYGILVGMNLAKKYFVQHKYNNSIKILKKILSFNPEENLIYLTKLNLVKIYIKKKDFSLALKVIKHVKDDSWKIVFENYKNILLSKKRNIK
;
A
#
# COMPACT_ATOMS: atom_id res chain seq x y z
N MET A 1 67.96 -14.26 -4.18
CA MET A 1 66.94 -13.20 -4.39
C MET A 1 65.73 -13.59 -5.26
N LYS A 2 65.78 -14.65 -6.10
CA LYS A 2 64.67 -15.02 -7.03
C LYS A 2 63.40 -15.64 -6.40
N LYS A 3 63.49 -16.31 -5.24
CA LYS A 3 62.32 -16.98 -4.59
C LYS A 3 61.22 -16.00 -4.13
N LYS A 4 61.57 -14.75 -3.76
CA LYS A 4 60.61 -13.75 -3.27
C LYS A 4 59.63 -13.29 -4.37
N ASN A 5 60.09 -13.17 -5.62
CA ASN A 5 59.25 -12.77 -6.76
C ASN A 5 58.25 -13.85 -7.19
N VAL A 6 58.62 -15.13 -7.05
CA VAL A 6 57.74 -16.25 -7.39
C VAL A 6 56.58 -16.34 -6.39
N PHE A 7 56.85 -16.23 -5.09
CA PHE A 7 55.83 -16.23 -4.04
C PHE A 7 54.83 -15.07 -4.18
N LEU A 8 55.32 -13.86 -4.48
CA LEU A 8 54.48 -12.69 -4.75
C LEU A 8 53.56 -12.89 -5.97
N LYS A 9 54.02 -13.60 -7.00
CA LYS A 9 53.21 -13.90 -8.20
C LYS A 9 52.08 -14.89 -7.88
N TYR A 10 52.35 -15.96 -7.13
CA TYR A 10 51.31 -16.92 -6.71
C TYR A 10 50.27 -16.28 -5.76
N LYS A 11 50.69 -15.41 -4.85
CA LYS A 11 49.76 -14.67 -3.97
C LYS A 11 48.77 -13.80 -4.76
N LYS A 12 49.23 -13.13 -5.82
CA LYS A 12 48.37 -12.34 -6.72
C LYS A 12 47.37 -13.20 -7.50
N ILE A 13 47.83 -14.34 -8.04
CA ILE A 13 46.97 -15.29 -8.78
C ILE A 13 45.91 -15.88 -7.85
N PHE A 14 46.30 -16.31 -6.65
CA PHE A 14 45.36 -16.81 -5.64
C PHE A 14 44.30 -15.76 -5.28
N PHE A 15 44.71 -14.51 -5.07
CA PHE A 15 43.79 -13.42 -4.78
C PHE A 15 42.80 -13.15 -5.95
N LEU A 16 43.26 -13.21 -7.20
CA LEU A 16 42.40 -13.06 -8.38
C LEU A 16 41.37 -14.20 -8.49
N ILE A 17 41.78 -15.45 -8.25
CA ILE A 17 40.87 -16.61 -8.25
C ILE A 17 39.83 -16.46 -7.13
N PHE A 18 40.27 -16.05 -5.94
CA PHE A 18 39.37 -15.80 -4.81
C PHE A 18 38.36 -14.68 -5.12
N LEU A 19 38.81 -13.58 -5.73
CA LEU A 19 37.94 -12.48 -6.16
C LEU A 19 36.92 -12.94 -7.21
N PHE A 20 37.37 -13.74 -8.19
CA PHE A 20 36.50 -14.33 -9.20
C PHE A 20 35.44 -15.23 -8.57
N PHE A 21 35.81 -16.06 -7.59
CA PHE A 21 34.87 -16.91 -6.87
C PHE A 21 33.83 -16.09 -6.09
N LEU A 22 34.24 -15.01 -5.41
CA LEU A 22 33.30 -14.09 -4.76
C LEU A 22 32.34 -13.43 -5.76
N PHE A 23 32.83 -13.06 -6.94
CA PHE A 23 32.01 -12.47 -7.99
C PHE A 23 30.97 -13.46 -8.52
N VAL A 24 31.37 -14.72 -8.76
CA VAL A 24 30.46 -15.80 -9.17
C VAL A 24 29.39 -16.04 -8.09
N LEU A 25 29.77 -16.11 -6.82
CA LEU A 25 28.82 -16.25 -5.71
C LEU A 25 27.83 -15.09 -5.65
N SER A 26 28.30 -13.86 -5.84
CA SER A 26 27.45 -12.67 -5.86
C SER A 26 26.44 -12.69 -7.02
N ILE A 27 26.85 -13.12 -8.21
CA ILE A 27 25.95 -13.28 -9.35
C ILE A 27 24.90 -14.36 -9.06
N CYS A 28 25.32 -15.50 -8.50
CA CYS A 28 24.42 -16.59 -8.15
C CYS A 28 23.35 -16.16 -7.14
N THR A 29 23.72 -15.46 -6.06
CA THR A 29 22.74 -14.97 -5.08
C THR A 29 21.79 -13.94 -5.67
N PHE A 30 22.28 -13.04 -6.52
CA PHE A 30 21.45 -12.05 -7.22
C PHE A 30 20.41 -12.71 -8.13
N LEU A 31 20.80 -13.72 -8.91
CA LEU A 31 19.88 -14.45 -9.81
C LEU A 31 18.79 -15.20 -9.03
N ILE A 32 19.16 -15.88 -7.93
CA ILE A 32 18.21 -16.57 -7.05
C ILE A 32 17.24 -15.58 -6.43
N GLN A 33 17.75 -14.44 -5.94
CA GLN A 33 16.92 -13.38 -5.35
C GLN A 33 15.92 -12.82 -6.38
N LYS A 34 16.37 -12.53 -7.60
CA LYS A 34 15.49 -12.04 -8.68
C LYS A 34 14.38 -13.02 -9.03
N LYS A 35 14.70 -14.32 -9.13
CA LYS A 35 13.72 -15.39 -9.36
C LYS A 35 12.70 -15.47 -8.22
N ASN A 36 13.16 -15.41 -6.96
CA ASN A 36 12.29 -15.46 -5.79
C ASN A 36 11.34 -14.26 -5.71
N ILE A 37 11.81 -13.05 -6.05
CA ILE A 37 10.96 -11.85 -6.12
C ILE A 37 9.85 -12.05 -7.17
N LYS A 38 10.20 -12.56 -8.36
CA LYS A 38 9.22 -12.83 -9.43
C LYS A 38 8.15 -13.82 -8.99
N ILE A 39 8.55 -14.97 -8.43
CA ILE A 39 7.63 -16.00 -7.94
C ILE A 39 6.72 -15.43 -6.84
N ASN A 40 7.28 -14.64 -5.91
CA ASN A 40 6.48 -14.03 -4.86
C ASN A 40 5.48 -13.02 -5.42
N HIS A 41 5.86 -12.25 -6.43
CA HIS A 41 4.97 -11.30 -7.10
C HIS A 41 3.80 -12.01 -7.81
N GLU A 42 4.09 -13.09 -8.55
CA GLU A 42 3.06 -13.92 -9.21
C GLU A 42 2.07 -14.50 -8.20
N LYS A 43 2.56 -15.02 -7.06
CA LYS A 43 1.71 -15.52 -5.97
C LYS A 43 0.80 -14.43 -5.39
N ILE A 44 1.30 -13.21 -5.21
CA ILE A 44 0.50 -12.08 -4.71
C ILE A 44 -0.61 -11.74 -5.71
N ILE A 45 -0.32 -11.72 -7.00
CA ILE A 45 -1.31 -11.47 -8.05
C ILE A 45 -2.38 -12.55 -8.04
N GLU A 46 -1.99 -13.81 -7.96
CA GLU A 46 -2.92 -14.95 -7.93
C GLU A 46 -3.82 -14.91 -6.68
N GLU A 47 -3.24 -14.64 -5.52
CA GLU A 47 -4.01 -14.49 -4.27
C GLU A 47 -4.98 -13.29 -4.35
N PHE A 48 -4.55 -12.19 -4.97
CA PHE A 48 -5.40 -11.02 -5.25
C PHE A 48 -6.56 -11.36 -6.17
N LYS A 49 -6.31 -12.01 -7.32
CA LYS A 49 -7.34 -12.43 -8.28
C LYS A 49 -8.40 -13.28 -7.59
N ASN A 50 -7.96 -14.31 -6.87
CA ASN A 50 -8.85 -15.16 -6.08
C ASN A 50 -9.71 -14.38 -5.07
N ILE A 51 -9.22 -13.28 -4.50
CA ILE A 51 -10.01 -12.41 -3.60
C ILE A 51 -11.02 -11.57 -4.37
N VAL A 52 -10.65 -11.07 -5.55
CA VAL A 52 -11.51 -10.26 -6.40
C VAL A 52 -12.62 -11.09 -7.03
N ASP A 53 -12.31 -12.29 -7.53
CA ASP A 53 -13.28 -13.17 -8.18
C ASP A 53 -14.38 -13.60 -7.19
N LEU A 54 -14.01 -13.91 -5.93
CA LEU A 54 -14.97 -14.18 -4.84
C LEU A 54 -15.88 -12.99 -4.51
N ASN A 55 -15.51 -11.77 -4.94
CA ASN A 55 -16.27 -10.56 -4.66
C ASN A 55 -17.25 -10.17 -5.78
N GLU A 56 -17.14 -10.76 -6.97
CA GLU A 56 -18.04 -10.46 -8.10
C GLU A 56 -19.49 -10.87 -7.84
N GLU A 57 -19.72 -11.83 -6.94
CA GLU A 57 -21.06 -12.26 -6.50
C GLU A 57 -21.83 -11.22 -5.65
N LYS A 58 -21.40 -9.95 -5.61
CA LYS A 58 -21.95 -8.87 -4.76
C LYS A 58 -22.00 -9.23 -3.28
N ASN A 59 -21.21 -10.21 -2.84
CA ASN A 59 -21.25 -10.65 -1.46
C ASN A 59 -20.61 -9.58 -0.56
N LEU A 60 -21.46 -8.87 0.20
CA LEU A 60 -21.03 -7.85 1.17
C LEU A 60 -20.32 -8.47 2.39
N LYS A 61 -20.17 -9.79 2.43
CA LYS A 61 -19.44 -10.52 3.46
C LYS A 61 -17.96 -10.14 3.42
N ILE A 62 -17.45 -9.83 4.61
CA ILE A 62 -16.02 -9.59 4.83
C ILE A 62 -15.39 -10.93 5.17
N THR A 63 -14.36 -11.31 4.43
CA THR A 63 -13.67 -12.59 4.61
C THR A 63 -12.40 -12.43 5.43
N LYS A 64 -12.00 -13.49 6.15
CA LYS A 64 -10.70 -13.53 6.83
C LYS A 64 -9.54 -13.38 5.84
N LYS A 65 -9.68 -13.94 4.63
CA LYS A 65 -8.68 -13.89 3.56
C LYS A 65 -8.37 -12.46 3.15
N GLU A 66 -9.40 -11.63 2.90
CA GLU A 66 -9.22 -10.21 2.58
C GLU A 66 -8.47 -9.44 3.68
N ILE A 67 -8.86 -9.66 4.94
CA ILE A 67 -8.23 -8.99 6.09
C ILE A 67 -6.76 -9.37 6.20
N LEU A 68 -6.44 -10.65 6.06
CA LEU A 68 -5.06 -11.14 6.12
C LEU A 68 -4.24 -10.62 4.95
N PHE A 69 -4.79 -10.64 3.74
CA PHE A 69 -4.14 -10.13 2.55
C PHE A 69 -3.80 -8.65 2.69
N PHE A 70 -4.75 -7.82 3.15
CA PHE A 70 -4.52 -6.39 3.40
C PHE A 70 -3.45 -6.14 4.46
N LYS A 71 -3.44 -6.94 5.54
CA LYS A 71 -2.43 -6.79 6.60
C LYS A 71 -1.02 -7.16 6.11
N LYS A 72 -0.92 -8.19 5.26
CA LYS A 72 0.34 -8.73 4.76
C LYS A 72 0.94 -7.87 3.65
N ASN A 73 0.12 -7.35 2.75
CA ASN A 73 0.57 -6.70 1.52
C ASN A 73 0.44 -5.17 1.63
N LYS A 74 1.57 -4.46 1.60
CA LYS A 74 1.62 -2.97 1.62
C LYS A 74 1.80 -2.35 0.23
N ASN A 75 1.51 -3.11 -0.83
CA ASN A 75 1.61 -2.69 -2.22
C ASN A 75 0.21 -2.31 -2.77
N ILE A 76 0.15 -1.99 -4.07
CA ILE A 76 -1.09 -1.58 -4.73
C ILE A 76 -2.22 -2.62 -4.58
N TYR A 77 -1.92 -3.92 -4.71
CA TYR A 77 -2.92 -4.99 -4.55
C TYR A 77 -3.51 -5.00 -3.14
N GLY A 78 -2.65 -4.87 -2.12
CA GLY A 78 -3.08 -4.74 -0.74
C GLY A 78 -3.96 -3.51 -0.53
N ILE A 79 -3.57 -2.37 -1.09
CA ILE A 79 -4.36 -1.12 -1.03
C ILE A 79 -5.75 -1.31 -1.66
N LEU A 80 -5.85 -1.92 -2.84
CA LEU A 80 -7.12 -2.16 -3.52
C LEU A 80 -8.05 -3.08 -2.69
N VAL A 81 -7.51 -4.16 -2.12
CA VAL A 81 -8.27 -5.03 -1.19
C VAL A 81 -8.70 -4.25 0.05
N GLY A 82 -7.81 -3.41 0.61
CA GLY A 82 -8.13 -2.53 1.72
C GLY A 82 -9.25 -1.54 1.40
N MET A 83 -9.25 -0.94 0.21
CA MET A 83 -10.32 -0.05 -0.24
C MET A 83 -11.66 -0.79 -0.30
N ASN A 84 -11.67 -2.01 -0.84
CA ASN A 84 -12.89 -2.81 -0.87
C ASN A 84 -13.36 -3.19 0.55
N LEU A 85 -12.44 -3.58 1.44
CA LEU A 85 -12.75 -3.82 2.85
C LEU A 85 -13.37 -2.59 3.53
N ALA A 86 -12.79 -1.40 3.31
CA ALA A 86 -13.32 -0.17 3.86
C ALA A 86 -14.74 0.12 3.34
N LYS A 87 -15.00 -0.13 2.05
CA LYS A 87 -16.34 -0.04 1.44
C LYS A 87 -17.32 -1.02 2.08
N LYS A 88 -16.95 -2.29 2.22
CA LYS A 88 -17.78 -3.32 2.88
C LYS A 88 -18.12 -2.94 4.32
N TYR A 89 -17.13 -2.50 5.11
CA TYR A 89 -17.37 -2.02 6.47
C TYR A 89 -18.30 -0.81 6.51
N PHE A 90 -18.19 0.11 5.55
CA PHE A 90 -19.09 1.26 5.46
C PHE A 90 -20.53 0.85 5.18
N VAL A 91 -20.76 -0.06 4.23
CA VAL A 91 -22.10 -0.58 3.90
C VAL A 91 -22.72 -1.32 5.09
N GLN A 92 -21.91 -2.02 5.88
CA GLN A 92 -22.35 -2.68 7.13
C GLN A 92 -22.48 -1.70 8.32
N HIS A 93 -22.43 -0.38 8.11
CA HIS A 93 -22.44 0.66 9.15
C HIS A 93 -21.33 0.56 10.20
N LYS A 94 -20.29 -0.24 9.96
CA LYS A 94 -19.10 -0.40 10.82
C LYS A 94 -18.07 0.69 10.52
N TYR A 95 -18.49 1.95 10.71
CA TYR A 95 -17.72 3.12 10.29
C TYR A 95 -16.32 3.22 10.91
N ASN A 96 -16.16 2.82 12.18
CA ASN A 96 -14.85 2.85 12.85
C ASN A 96 -13.85 1.89 12.18
N ASN A 97 -14.31 0.72 11.75
CA ASN A 97 -13.48 -0.24 11.04
C ASN A 97 -13.10 0.29 9.66
N SER A 98 -14.06 0.89 8.94
CA SER A 98 -13.80 1.54 7.65
C SER A 98 -12.74 2.65 7.78
N ILE A 99 -12.87 3.53 8.77
CA ILE A 99 -11.87 4.58 9.07
C ILE A 99 -10.51 3.97 9.40
N LYS A 100 -10.46 2.91 10.21
CA LYS A 100 -9.21 2.23 10.59
C LYS A 100 -8.48 1.70 9.36
N ILE A 101 -9.19 1.07 8.44
CA ILE A 101 -8.61 0.56 7.18
C ILE A 101 -8.10 1.71 6.30
N LEU A 102 -8.89 2.76 6.09
CA LEU A 102 -8.47 3.91 5.26
C LEU A 102 -7.26 4.66 5.84
N LYS A 103 -7.22 4.86 7.16
CA LYS A 103 -6.03 5.43 7.83
C LYS A 103 -4.80 4.54 7.67
N LYS A 104 -4.98 3.22 7.69
CA LYS A 104 -3.89 2.27 7.46
C LYS A 104 -3.38 2.32 6.02
N ILE A 105 -4.27 2.47 5.03
CA ILE A 105 -3.90 2.70 3.62
C ILE A 105 -3.03 3.95 3.48
N LEU A 106 -3.40 5.06 4.14
CA LEU A 106 -2.59 6.29 4.10
C LEU A 106 -1.17 6.09 4.66
N SER A 107 -0.94 5.09 5.52
CA SER A 107 0.40 4.77 6.04
C SER A 107 1.26 3.93 5.09
N PHE A 108 0.71 3.47 3.96
CA PHE A 108 1.44 2.66 2.97
C PHE A 108 2.11 3.51 1.89
N ASN A 109 2.11 4.84 2.04
CA ASN A 109 2.60 5.80 1.04
C ASN A 109 2.05 5.52 -0.37
N PRO A 110 0.72 5.48 -0.55
CA PRO A 110 0.14 5.29 -1.87
C PRO A 110 0.49 6.46 -2.81
N GLU A 111 0.30 6.25 -4.11
CA GLU A 111 0.37 7.34 -5.09
C GLU A 111 -0.61 8.47 -4.73
N GLU A 112 -0.31 9.67 -5.19
CA GLU A 112 -1.00 10.89 -4.77
C GLU A 112 -2.52 10.84 -5.00
N ASN A 113 -2.97 10.36 -6.16
CA ASN A 113 -4.39 10.22 -6.46
C ASN A 113 -5.10 9.26 -5.49
N LEU A 114 -4.45 8.16 -5.11
CA LEU A 114 -4.99 7.24 -4.10
C LEU A 114 -5.02 7.87 -2.71
N ILE A 115 -4.05 8.73 -2.36
CA ILE A 115 -4.08 9.49 -1.11
C ILE A 115 -5.36 10.35 -1.06
N TYR A 116 -5.64 11.11 -2.11
CA TYR A 116 -6.81 11.99 -2.12
C TYR A 116 -8.14 11.23 -2.19
N LEU A 117 -8.21 10.15 -2.97
CA LEU A 117 -9.35 9.25 -2.96
C LEU A 117 -9.61 8.65 -1.56
N THR A 118 -8.55 8.22 -0.87
CA THR A 118 -8.64 7.72 0.52
C THR A 118 -9.16 8.80 1.47
N LYS A 119 -8.63 10.03 1.36
CA LYS A 119 -9.09 11.18 2.16
C LYS A 119 -10.55 11.52 1.88
N LEU A 120 -10.99 11.47 0.62
CA LEU A 120 -12.37 11.73 0.23
C LEU A 120 -13.32 10.70 0.85
N ASN A 121 -12.92 9.43 0.84
CA ASN A 121 -13.68 8.36 1.50
C ASN A 121 -13.75 8.56 3.03
N LEU A 122 -12.67 9.03 3.67
CA LEU A 122 -12.71 9.42 5.09
C LEU A 122 -13.72 10.56 5.33
N VAL A 123 -13.72 11.61 4.50
CA VAL A 123 -14.69 12.72 4.59
C VAL A 123 -16.13 12.20 4.52
N LYS A 124 -16.43 11.34 3.53
CA LYS A 124 -17.76 10.74 3.38
C LYS A 124 -18.20 9.96 4.62
N ILE A 125 -17.29 9.19 5.22
CA ILE A 125 -17.58 8.42 6.45
C ILE A 125 -17.81 9.35 7.64
N TYR A 126 -16.97 10.37 7.83
CA TYR A 126 -17.12 11.34 8.90
C TYR A 126 -18.44 12.10 8.80
N ILE A 127 -18.85 12.50 7.59
CA ILE A 127 -20.17 13.09 7.34
C ILE A 127 -21.29 12.14 7.78
N LYS A 128 -21.22 10.85 7.41
CA LYS A 128 -22.24 9.87 7.81
C LYS A 128 -22.28 9.64 9.32
N LYS A 129 -21.14 9.74 10.01
CA LYS A 129 -21.05 9.72 11.48
C LYS A 129 -21.46 11.03 12.15
N LYS A 130 -21.83 12.07 11.38
CA LYS A 130 -22.04 13.45 11.87
C LYS A 130 -20.81 14.09 12.54
N ASP A 131 -19.62 13.57 12.27
CA ASP A 131 -18.35 14.10 12.77
C ASP A 131 -17.78 15.16 11.82
N PHE A 132 -18.48 16.29 11.73
CA PHE A 132 -18.17 17.35 10.76
C PHE A 132 -16.83 18.02 11.03
N SER A 133 -16.37 18.03 12.28
CA SER A 133 -15.06 18.59 12.66
C SER A 133 -13.92 17.79 12.01
N LEU A 134 -13.95 16.46 12.13
CA LEU A 134 -12.94 15.62 11.48
C LEU A 134 -13.03 15.67 9.96
N ALA A 135 -14.24 15.73 9.40
CA ALA A 135 -14.43 15.89 7.95
C ALA A 135 -13.74 17.18 7.45
N LEU A 136 -14.00 18.33 8.07
CA LEU A 136 -13.37 19.61 7.73
C LEU A 136 -11.85 19.59 7.89
N LYS A 137 -11.34 18.93 8.94
CA LYS A 137 -9.89 18.78 9.15
C LYS A 137 -9.23 18.05 7.97
N VAL A 138 -9.85 16.98 7.46
CA VAL A 138 -9.32 16.26 6.28
C VAL A 138 -9.31 17.16 5.04
N ILE A 139 -10.41 17.88 4.77
CA ILE A 139 -10.54 18.79 3.63
C ILE A 139 -9.46 19.88 3.66
N LYS A 140 -9.18 20.47 4.83
CA LYS A 140 -8.17 21.55 4.98
C LYS A 140 -6.75 21.12 4.58
N HIS A 141 -6.44 19.82 4.62
CA HIS A 141 -5.12 19.28 4.26
C HIS A 141 -5.04 18.77 2.80
N VAL A 142 -5.98 19.16 1.93
CA VAL A 142 -5.92 18.92 0.49
C VAL A 142 -5.27 20.13 -0.18
N LYS A 143 -4.08 19.94 -0.75
CA LYS A 143 -3.30 21.01 -1.38
C LYS A 143 -3.36 20.98 -2.91
N ASP A 144 -3.57 19.82 -3.50
CA ASP A 144 -3.72 19.65 -4.94
C ASP A 144 -4.95 20.38 -5.49
N ASP A 145 -4.75 21.12 -6.58
CA ASP A 145 -5.77 22.00 -7.14
C ASP A 145 -6.92 21.23 -7.82
N SER A 146 -6.60 20.11 -8.48
CA SER A 146 -7.63 19.27 -9.13
C SER A 146 -8.57 18.67 -8.08
N TRP A 147 -8.02 18.23 -6.95
CA TRP A 147 -8.79 17.66 -5.85
C TRP A 147 -9.48 18.72 -4.98
N LYS A 148 -8.93 19.94 -4.86
CA LYS A 148 -9.60 21.04 -4.13
C LYS A 148 -11.03 21.26 -4.61
N ILE A 149 -11.25 21.26 -5.92
CA ILE A 149 -12.59 21.46 -6.51
C ILE A 149 -13.58 20.40 -5.98
N VAL A 150 -13.16 19.13 -5.96
CA VAL A 150 -13.97 18.02 -5.45
C VAL A 150 -14.26 18.19 -3.96
N PHE A 151 -13.27 18.60 -3.17
CA PHE A 151 -13.38 18.74 -1.72
C PHE A 151 -14.16 20.00 -1.29
N GLU A 152 -14.13 21.09 -2.06
CA GLU A 152 -14.89 22.31 -1.79
C GLU A 152 -16.41 22.06 -1.83
N ASN A 153 -16.90 21.20 -2.73
CA ASN A 153 -18.31 20.78 -2.74
C ASN A 153 -18.74 20.17 -1.40
N TYR A 154 -17.90 19.31 -0.81
CA TYR A 154 -18.17 18.73 0.51
C TYR A 154 -18.08 19.75 1.64
N LYS A 155 -17.13 20.68 1.56
CA LYS A 155 -16.95 21.75 2.56
C LYS A 155 -18.17 22.67 2.62
N ASN A 156 -18.73 23.06 1.48
CA ASN A 156 -19.93 23.92 1.43
C ASN A 156 -21.14 23.22 2.06
N ILE A 157 -21.35 21.94 1.76
CA ILE A 157 -22.41 21.12 2.38
C ILE A 157 -22.21 20.98 3.90
N LEU A 158 -20.96 20.86 4.35
CA LEU A 158 -20.64 20.75 5.77
C LEU A 158 -20.92 22.06 6.53
N LEU A 159 -20.56 23.19 5.93
CA LEU A 159 -20.76 24.51 6.53
C LEU A 159 -22.25 24.85 6.65
N SER A 160 -23.07 24.51 5.65
CA SER A 160 -24.52 24.71 5.73
C SER A 160 -25.15 23.83 6.81
N LYS A 161 -24.78 22.55 6.89
CA LYS A 161 -25.29 21.63 7.93
C LYS A 161 -24.89 22.03 9.33
N LYS A 162 -23.67 22.54 9.54
CA LYS A 162 -23.21 22.98 10.86
C LYS A 162 -23.97 24.20 11.37
N ARG A 163 -24.41 25.10 10.48
CA ARG A 163 -25.23 26.28 10.84
C ARG A 163 -26.63 25.89 11.31
N ASN A 164 -27.22 24.83 10.75
CA ASN A 164 -28.56 24.35 11.12
C ASN A 164 -28.62 23.51 12.41
N ILE A 165 -27.47 23.25 13.05
CA ILE A 165 -27.36 22.46 14.30
C ILE A 165 -27.09 23.39 15.50
N LYS A 166 -26.79 24.67 15.25
CA LYS A 166 -26.77 25.73 16.27
C LYS A 166 -28.15 26.35 16.37
#